data_AF-A0A2D6VGS0-F1
#
_entry.id   AF-A0A2D6VGS0-F1
#
_cell.length_a   1.000
_cell.length_b   1.000
_cell.length_c   1.000
_cell.angle_alpha   90.00
_cell.angle_beta   90.00
_cell.angle_gamma   90.00
#
_symmetry.space_group_name_H-M   'P 1'
#
loop_
_entity.id
_entity.type
_entity.pdbx_description
1 polymer ?
#
loop_
_entity_poly.entity_id
_entity_poly.type
_entity_poly.pdbx_seq_one_letter_code
_entity_poly.pdbx_strand_id
1 'polypeptide(L)'
;MPNALIIIFLLTSTFAFAHNDSYEMSYHNFLKNNIGYKEDKISVVAKNFKKDNYSEVLFFDSQTNVRCFFEFNNHYLLSERSDKHYSITNWAWFNTIGIRAKDKDYIWHYSPSMQRGNNGKGVIEKQFFLNAIEDGYFILVYEWNWRNFDGYWKEDFDYTKIPSEKRVVKLLVNVENPDELKTFLD
;
A
#
# COMPACT_ATOMS: atom_id res chain seq x y z
N MET A 1 -44.65 -5.23 32.49
CA MET A 1 -43.20 -5.45 32.60
C MET A 1 -42.66 -5.58 31.19
N PRO A 2 -41.71 -4.74 30.74
CA PRO A 2 -41.25 -4.81 29.36
C PRO A 2 -40.23 -5.94 29.24
N ASN A 3 -40.54 -6.96 28.43
CA ASN A 3 -39.60 -7.98 28.04
C ASN A 3 -38.60 -7.36 27.06
N ALA A 4 -37.35 -7.21 27.51
CA ALA A 4 -36.22 -6.81 26.70
C ALA A 4 -35.99 -7.85 25.60
N LEU A 5 -36.24 -7.47 24.36
CA LEU A 5 -35.86 -8.27 23.19
C LEU A 5 -34.35 -8.05 22.99
N ILE A 6 -33.56 -9.00 23.49
CA ILE A 6 -32.11 -9.04 23.29
C ILE A 6 -31.85 -9.30 21.80
N ILE A 7 -31.33 -8.28 21.11
CA ILE A 7 -30.77 -8.42 19.76
C ILE A 7 -29.48 -9.23 19.90
N ILE A 8 -29.54 -10.51 19.52
CA ILE A 8 -28.35 -11.34 19.33
C ILE A 8 -27.73 -10.90 18.00
N PHE A 9 -26.80 -9.95 18.06
CA PHE A 9 -25.84 -9.74 16.98
C PHE A 9 -24.95 -10.99 16.94
N LEU A 10 -25.29 -11.93 16.05
CA LEU A 10 -24.41 -13.02 15.65
C LEU A 10 -23.15 -12.39 15.06
N LEU A 11 -22.14 -12.22 15.91
CA LEU A 11 -20.74 -12.08 15.53
C LEU A 11 -20.34 -13.38 14.83
N THR A 12 -20.67 -13.50 13.54
CA THR A 12 -19.95 -14.42 12.67
C THR A 12 -18.56 -13.83 12.53
N SER A 13 -17.65 -14.27 13.41
CA SER A 13 -16.21 -14.21 13.18
C SER A 13 -15.93 -14.97 11.90
N THR A 14 -16.04 -14.29 10.76
CA THR A 14 -15.47 -14.76 9.50
C THR A 14 -13.97 -14.75 9.72
N PHE A 15 -13.42 -15.91 10.08
CA PHE A 15 -12.00 -16.17 9.93
C PHE A 15 -11.68 -16.02 8.44
N ALA A 16 -11.27 -14.81 8.05
CA ALA A 16 -10.94 -14.49 6.68
C ALA A 16 -9.53 -15.03 6.42
N PHE A 17 -9.45 -16.20 5.79
CA PHE A 17 -8.19 -16.67 5.21
C PHE A 17 -7.88 -15.80 4.00
N ALA A 18 -6.92 -14.89 4.15
CA ALA A 18 -6.47 -13.96 3.12
C ALA A 18 -5.80 -14.63 1.90
N HIS A 19 -5.67 -15.96 1.88
CA HIS A 19 -4.77 -16.68 0.96
C HIS A 19 -5.45 -17.56 -0.10
N ASN A 20 -6.77 -17.52 -0.19
CA ASN A 20 -7.46 -18.01 -1.37
C ASN A 20 -7.90 -16.79 -2.17
N ASP A 21 -7.46 -16.68 -3.43
CA ASP A 21 -7.77 -15.64 -4.44
C ASP A 21 -9.29 -15.38 -4.69
N SER A 22 -10.15 -15.95 -3.84
CA SER A 22 -11.61 -15.86 -3.79
C SER A 22 -12.19 -14.59 -3.16
N TYR A 23 -11.37 -13.69 -2.60
CA TYR A 23 -11.85 -12.44 -2.01
C TYR A 23 -10.96 -11.25 -2.42
N GLU A 24 -11.55 -10.27 -3.13
CA GLU A 24 -10.94 -8.96 -3.28
C GLU A 24 -10.87 -8.30 -1.89
N MET A 25 -9.68 -8.29 -1.29
CA MET A 25 -9.42 -7.60 -0.03
C MET A 25 -9.51 -6.08 -0.28
N SER A 26 -10.40 -5.38 0.43
CA SER A 26 -10.41 -3.91 0.43
C SER A 26 -9.48 -3.34 1.50
N TYR A 27 -9.03 -2.09 1.34
CA TYR A 27 -8.16 -1.40 2.31
C TYR A 27 -8.76 -1.42 3.72
N HIS A 28 -10.05 -1.12 3.82
CA HIS A 28 -10.77 -1.09 5.10
C HIS A 28 -10.88 -2.48 5.73
N ASN A 29 -11.23 -3.50 4.95
CA ASN A 29 -11.33 -4.87 5.45
C ASN A 29 -9.97 -5.40 5.88
N PHE A 30 -8.89 -5.05 5.19
CA PHE A 30 -7.54 -5.45 5.58
C PHE A 30 -7.18 -4.91 6.97
N LEU A 31 -7.37 -3.62 7.22
CA LEU A 31 -7.07 -3.03 8.54
C LEU A 31 -7.99 -3.57 9.64
N LYS A 32 -9.27 -3.79 9.34
CA LYS A 32 -10.23 -4.37 10.29
C LYS A 32 -9.83 -5.78 10.74
N ASN A 33 -9.24 -6.57 9.85
CA ASN A 33 -8.78 -7.93 10.16
C ASN A 33 -7.34 -7.98 10.72
N ASN A 34 -6.65 -6.84 10.81
CA ASN A 34 -5.28 -6.74 11.34
C ASN A 34 -5.20 -5.75 12.49
N ILE A 35 -6.14 -5.84 13.44
CA ILE A 35 -6.14 -4.99 14.63
C ILE A 35 -4.80 -5.04 15.38
N GLY A 36 -4.41 -3.91 15.96
CA GLY A 36 -3.12 -3.77 16.64
C GLY A 36 -1.93 -3.54 15.70
N TYR A 37 -2.14 -3.38 14.38
CA TYR A 37 -1.07 -2.98 13.45
C TYR A 37 -0.26 -1.79 13.98
N LYS A 38 1.04 -1.72 13.63
CA LYS A 38 1.89 -0.60 14.04
C LYS A 38 1.51 0.66 13.27
N GLU A 39 1.35 1.77 13.97
CA GLU A 39 1.27 3.10 13.35
C GLU A 39 2.63 3.79 13.41
N ASP A 40 3.03 4.40 12.31
CA ASP A 40 4.29 5.14 12.21
C ASP A 40 4.13 6.35 11.30
N LYS A 41 5.12 7.25 11.30
CA LYS A 41 5.15 8.41 10.42
C LYS A 41 6.54 8.64 9.86
N ILE A 42 6.60 9.12 8.62
CA ILE A 42 7.83 9.54 7.96
C ILE A 42 7.58 10.86 7.22
N SER A 43 8.58 11.73 7.21
CA SER A 43 8.62 12.89 6.32
C SER A 43 9.57 12.61 5.17
N VAL A 44 9.11 12.83 3.94
CA VAL A 44 9.86 12.53 2.72
C VAL A 44 9.94 13.72 1.80
N VAL A 45 11.04 13.77 1.03
CA VAL A 45 11.20 14.65 -0.13
C VAL A 45 10.98 13.81 -1.38
N ALA A 46 10.03 14.22 -2.21
CA ALA A 46 9.79 13.65 -3.53
C ALA A 46 10.80 14.20 -4.54
N LYS A 47 11.24 13.38 -5.49
CA LYS A 47 12.08 13.78 -6.61
C LYS A 47 11.56 13.16 -7.90
N ASN A 48 11.18 14.00 -8.85
CA ASN A 48 10.72 13.56 -10.17
C ASN A 48 11.90 13.20 -11.10
N PHE A 49 11.79 12.07 -11.79
CA PHE A 49 12.70 11.65 -12.84
C PHE A 49 11.92 11.44 -14.13
N LYS A 50 12.10 12.35 -15.08
CA LYS A 50 11.54 12.21 -16.43
C LYS A 50 12.44 11.33 -17.29
N LYS A 51 11.84 10.34 -17.95
CA LYS A 51 12.44 9.53 -19.00
C LYS A 51 11.65 9.73 -20.29
N ASP A 52 12.18 9.27 -21.41
CA ASP A 52 11.62 9.57 -22.74
C ASP A 52 10.14 9.18 -22.88
N ASN A 53 9.71 8.08 -22.24
CA ASN A 53 8.36 7.52 -22.40
C ASN A 53 7.54 7.43 -21.10
N TYR A 54 8.12 7.84 -19.97
CA TYR A 54 7.46 7.78 -18.66
C TYR A 54 8.21 8.61 -17.60
N SER A 55 7.62 8.78 -16.43
CA SER A 55 8.22 9.45 -15.28
C SER A 55 8.09 8.59 -14.03
N GLU A 56 9.04 8.77 -13.12
CA GLU A 56 9.07 8.15 -11.80
C GLU A 56 9.16 9.26 -10.74
N VAL A 57 8.52 9.05 -9.59
CA VAL A 57 8.73 9.86 -8.39
C VAL A 57 9.33 8.97 -7.32
N LEU A 58 10.58 9.26 -7.00
CA LEU A 58 11.28 8.61 -5.91
C LEU A 58 11.08 9.41 -4.62
N PHE A 59 10.94 8.72 -3.51
CA PHE A 59 10.85 9.33 -2.18
C PHE A 59 12.13 9.07 -1.40
N PHE A 60 12.59 10.10 -0.70
CA PHE A 60 13.74 10.03 0.19
C PHE A 60 13.31 10.52 1.57
N ASP A 61 13.70 9.80 2.62
CA ASP A 61 13.55 10.28 3.99
C ASP A 61 14.21 11.67 4.11
N SER A 62 13.43 12.65 4.56
CA SER A 62 13.84 14.06 4.61
C SER A 62 15.04 14.32 5.52
N GLN A 63 15.22 13.52 6.57
CA GLN A 63 16.26 13.72 7.58
C GLN A 63 17.55 13.03 7.20
N THR A 64 17.45 11.84 6.63
CA THR A 64 18.58 10.96 6.34
C THR A 64 18.97 10.93 4.86
N ASN A 65 18.10 11.43 3.98
CA ASN A 65 18.21 11.35 2.52
C ASN A 65 18.36 9.89 2.00
N VAL A 66 17.94 8.91 2.80
CA VAL A 66 17.89 7.50 2.41
C VAL A 66 16.66 7.28 1.55
N ARG A 67 16.83 6.58 0.41
CA ARG A 67 15.73 6.25 -0.51
C ARG A 67 14.73 5.33 0.17
N CYS A 68 13.44 5.66 0.07
CA CYS A 68 12.37 4.80 0.55
C CYS A 68 12.24 3.54 -0.31
N PHE A 69 11.66 2.49 0.26
CA PHE A 69 11.43 1.23 -0.46
C PHE A 69 10.29 1.32 -1.49
N PHE A 70 9.63 2.46 -1.65
CA PHE A 70 8.52 2.64 -2.57
C PHE A 70 8.70 3.88 -3.44
N GLU A 71 8.06 3.88 -4.60
CA GLU A 71 8.04 4.97 -5.57
C GLU A 71 6.75 4.93 -6.40
N PHE A 72 6.43 6.03 -7.06
CA PHE A 72 5.38 6.05 -8.06
C PHE A 72 5.98 6.12 -9.47
N ASN A 73 5.29 5.54 -10.44
CA ASN A 73 5.65 5.66 -11.85
C ASN A 73 4.38 5.77 -12.70
N ASN A 74 4.51 6.32 -13.91
CA ASN A 74 3.40 6.45 -14.85
C ASN A 74 3.60 5.60 -16.12
N HIS A 75 4.32 4.47 -15.99
CA HIS A 75 4.79 3.69 -17.13
C HIS A 75 3.65 3.13 -17.99
N TYR A 76 3.78 3.33 -19.30
CA TYR A 76 2.92 2.81 -20.35
C TYR A 76 3.22 1.33 -20.64
N LEU A 77 2.81 0.40 -19.76
CA LEU A 77 3.00 -1.05 -20.00
C LEU A 77 1.78 -1.74 -20.62
N LEU A 78 0.69 -1.02 -20.91
CA LEU A 78 -0.49 -1.56 -21.56
C LEU A 78 -0.66 -0.87 -22.91
N SER A 79 -0.25 -1.57 -23.96
CA SER A 79 -0.05 -1.14 -25.35
C SER A 79 -1.27 -0.57 -26.10
N GLU A 80 -2.37 -0.22 -25.42
CA GLU A 80 -3.67 0.06 -26.07
C GLU A 80 -4.48 1.22 -25.48
N ARG A 81 -3.94 2.03 -24.54
CA ARG A 81 -4.67 3.19 -23.99
C ARG A 81 -3.88 4.46 -24.14
N SER A 82 -4.47 5.51 -24.70
CA SER A 82 -3.89 6.85 -24.88
C SER A 82 -3.49 7.58 -23.58
N ASP A 83 -3.83 7.02 -22.42
CA ASP A 83 -3.80 7.73 -21.14
C ASP A 83 -2.70 7.18 -20.23
N LYS A 84 -2.02 8.07 -19.49
CA LYS A 84 -0.99 7.68 -18.51
C LYS A 84 -1.55 6.74 -17.46
N HIS A 85 -0.80 5.68 -17.13
CA HIS A 85 -1.16 4.72 -16.09
C HIS A 85 -0.27 4.89 -14.87
N TYR A 86 -0.83 5.40 -13.77
CA TYR A 86 -0.07 5.57 -12.54
C TYR A 86 -0.06 4.28 -11.72
N SER A 87 1.10 3.94 -11.15
CA SER A 87 1.28 2.76 -10.32
C SER A 87 2.30 3.01 -9.20
N ILE A 88 2.26 2.15 -8.19
CA ILE A 88 3.29 2.07 -7.15
C ILE A 88 4.26 0.95 -7.48
N THR A 89 5.55 1.20 -7.27
CA THR A 89 6.60 0.17 -7.26
C THR A 89 7.15 0.07 -5.85
N ASN A 90 7.30 -1.15 -5.34
CA ASN A 90 7.97 -1.44 -4.08
C ASN A 90 9.25 -2.27 -4.31
N TRP A 91 10.26 -2.02 -3.48
CA TRP A 91 11.60 -2.61 -3.51
C TRP A 91 11.83 -3.55 -2.31
N ALA A 92 10.78 -3.85 -1.55
CA ALA A 92 10.79 -4.74 -0.40
C ALA A 92 9.75 -5.86 -0.56
N TRP A 93 9.93 -6.95 0.18
CA TRP A 93 9.07 -8.12 0.12
C TRP A 93 7.87 -7.96 1.05
N PHE A 94 6.70 -7.76 0.45
CA PHE A 94 5.43 -7.63 1.16
C PHE A 94 4.42 -8.68 0.68
N ASN A 95 3.60 -9.17 1.61
CA ASN A 95 2.40 -9.94 1.28
C ASN A 95 1.27 -9.01 0.83
N THR A 96 1.20 -7.84 1.47
CA THR A 96 0.18 -6.81 1.22
C THR A 96 0.84 -5.45 1.12
N ILE A 97 0.42 -4.64 0.16
CA ILE A 97 0.71 -3.21 0.10
C ILE A 97 -0.56 -2.45 -0.27
N GLY A 98 -0.79 -1.30 0.33
CA GLY A 98 -1.92 -0.45 0.02
C GLY A 98 -1.60 1.01 0.27
N ILE A 99 -2.31 1.89 -0.41
CA ILE A 99 -2.16 3.34 -0.30
C ILE A 99 -3.52 3.98 -0.13
N ARG A 100 -3.56 5.12 0.57
CA ARG A 100 -4.77 5.92 0.72
C ARG A 100 -4.49 7.41 0.78
N ALA A 101 -5.29 8.19 0.05
CA ALA A 101 -5.36 9.64 0.13
C ALA A 101 -6.83 10.07 0.08
N LYS A 102 -7.33 10.68 1.17
CA LYS A 102 -8.77 10.97 1.39
C LYS A 102 -9.69 9.74 1.17
N ASP A 103 -10.52 9.80 0.14
CA ASP A 103 -11.53 8.84 -0.29
C ASP A 103 -11.02 7.85 -1.35
N LYS A 104 -9.76 7.99 -1.78
CA LYS A 104 -9.11 7.08 -2.73
C LYS A 104 -8.19 6.13 -1.99
N ASP A 105 -8.52 4.85 -2.01
CA ASP A 105 -7.69 3.78 -1.49
C ASP A 105 -7.52 2.65 -2.50
N TYR A 106 -6.34 2.03 -2.43
CA TYR A 106 -5.95 0.90 -3.26
C TYR A 106 -5.19 -0.07 -2.37
N ILE A 107 -5.42 -1.36 -2.57
CA ILE A 107 -4.69 -2.40 -1.86
C ILE A 107 -4.44 -3.58 -2.78
N TRP A 108 -3.29 -4.17 -2.60
CA TRP A 108 -2.78 -5.29 -3.37
C TRP A 108 -2.33 -6.35 -2.39
N HIS A 109 -2.98 -7.51 -2.45
CA HIS A 109 -2.64 -8.69 -1.65
C HIS A 109 -2.28 -9.80 -2.62
N TYR A 110 -1.06 -10.34 -2.52
CA TYR A 110 -0.61 -11.39 -3.43
C TYR A 110 0.18 -12.46 -2.66
N SER A 111 0.26 -13.65 -3.27
CA SER A 111 1.21 -14.68 -2.87
C SER A 111 2.63 -14.11 -2.72
N PRO A 112 3.48 -14.68 -1.85
CA PRO A 112 4.76 -14.12 -1.38
C PRO A 112 5.88 -13.97 -2.44
N SER A 113 5.59 -13.37 -3.60
CA SER A 113 6.48 -13.27 -4.75
C SER A 113 6.49 -11.90 -5.45
N MET A 114 6.10 -10.81 -4.78
CA MET A 114 6.20 -9.47 -5.38
C MET A 114 7.62 -8.92 -5.30
N GLN A 115 8.50 -9.47 -6.14
CA GLN A 115 9.59 -8.69 -6.69
C GLN A 115 9.18 -8.21 -8.09
N ARG A 116 9.41 -6.91 -8.31
CA ARG A 116 9.29 -6.19 -9.58
C ARG A 116 7.87 -5.96 -10.09
N GLY A 117 7.61 -4.66 -10.27
CA GLY A 117 6.71 -4.14 -11.28
C GLY A 117 5.27 -4.49 -10.99
N ASN A 118 4.45 -3.47 -10.76
CA ASN A 118 3.03 -3.70 -10.76
C ASN A 118 2.53 -3.98 -12.20
N ASN A 119 3.02 -5.03 -12.89
CA ASN A 119 2.90 -5.44 -14.31
C ASN A 119 1.56 -5.05 -14.99
N GLY A 120 1.25 -3.76 -15.09
CA GLY A 120 -0.11 -3.25 -15.27
C GLY A 120 -1.15 -3.55 -14.16
N LYS A 121 -0.80 -4.20 -13.03
CA LYS A 121 -1.77 -4.73 -12.03
C LYS A 121 -2.15 -3.78 -10.90
N GLY A 122 -2.62 -2.59 -11.21
CA GLY A 122 -3.12 -1.67 -10.19
C GLY A 122 -2.93 -0.25 -10.61
N VAL A 123 -3.89 0.19 -11.42
CA VAL A 123 -3.97 1.58 -11.84
C VAL A 123 -4.43 2.41 -10.66
N ILE A 124 -3.61 3.38 -10.29
CA ILE A 124 -3.94 4.41 -9.31
C ILE A 124 -4.55 5.55 -10.09
N GLU A 125 -5.75 5.99 -9.74
CA GLU A 125 -6.36 7.15 -10.39
C GLU A 125 -5.57 8.43 -10.08
N LYS A 126 -5.51 9.34 -11.05
CA LYS A 126 -4.92 10.68 -10.89
C LYS A 126 -5.42 11.40 -9.63
N GLN A 127 -6.68 11.19 -9.25
CA GLN A 127 -7.29 11.82 -8.08
C GLN A 127 -6.59 11.48 -6.76
N PHE A 128 -5.99 10.28 -6.63
CA PHE A 128 -5.19 9.93 -5.45
C PHE A 128 -4.03 10.92 -5.25
N PHE A 129 -3.32 11.23 -6.33
CA PHE A 129 -2.18 12.14 -6.28
C PHE A 129 -2.62 13.57 -6.03
N LEU A 130 -3.73 14.01 -6.65
CA LEU A 130 -4.30 15.33 -6.38
C LEU A 130 -4.69 15.49 -4.91
N ASN A 131 -5.30 14.45 -4.31
CA ASN A 131 -5.62 14.43 -2.89
C ASN A 131 -4.34 14.51 -2.02
N ALA A 132 -3.30 13.74 -2.36
CA ALA A 132 -2.03 13.75 -1.63
C ALA A 132 -1.27 15.08 -1.76
N ILE A 133 -1.37 15.74 -2.92
CA ILE A 133 -0.82 17.08 -3.17
C ILE A 133 -1.52 18.12 -2.29
N GLU A 134 -2.85 18.09 -2.25
CA GLU A 134 -3.67 19.04 -1.51
C GLU A 134 -3.44 18.92 0.01
N ASP A 135 -3.40 17.70 0.52
CA ASP A 135 -3.24 17.45 1.96
C ASP A 135 -1.76 17.46 2.41
N GLY A 136 -0.81 17.32 1.48
CA GLY A 136 0.62 17.21 1.77
C GLY A 136 1.04 15.84 2.33
N TYR A 137 0.16 14.84 2.31
CA TYR A 137 0.47 13.49 2.78
C TYR A 137 -0.38 12.42 2.09
N PHE A 138 0.05 11.18 2.23
CA PHE A 138 -0.79 10.00 2.00
C PHE A 138 -0.45 8.92 3.03
N ILE A 139 -1.28 7.88 3.12
CA ILE A 139 -1.05 6.73 4.00
C ILE A 139 -0.57 5.56 3.16
N LEU A 140 0.52 4.94 3.56
CA LEU A 140 0.99 3.65 3.07
C LEU A 140 0.69 2.58 4.11
N VAL A 141 0.08 1.47 3.70
CA VAL A 141 -0.09 0.27 4.53
C VAL A 141 0.70 -0.84 3.88
N TYR A 142 1.44 -1.60 4.67
CA TYR A 142 2.13 -2.77 4.17
C TYR A 142 2.21 -3.88 5.21
N GLU A 143 2.28 -5.11 4.71
CA GLU A 143 2.48 -6.31 5.50
C GLU A 143 3.79 -6.99 5.08
N TRP A 144 4.73 -7.09 6.00
CA TRP A 144 6.00 -7.79 5.79
C TRP A 144 5.79 -9.24 5.37
N ASN A 145 6.51 -9.65 4.33
CA ASN A 145 6.64 -11.06 4.00
C ASN A 145 7.70 -11.71 4.91
N TRP A 146 7.25 -12.28 6.02
CA TRP A 146 8.13 -12.92 6.99
C TRP A 146 8.79 -14.21 6.52
N ARG A 147 8.32 -14.80 5.41
CA ARG A 147 9.03 -15.92 4.78
C ARG A 147 10.34 -15.48 4.15
N ASN A 148 10.56 -14.18 3.92
CA ASN A 148 11.81 -13.63 3.39
C ASN A 148 12.35 -12.48 4.28
N PHE A 149 12.07 -12.53 5.58
CA PHE A 149 12.71 -11.60 6.51
C PHE A 149 14.17 -12.02 6.69
N ASP A 150 15.11 -11.12 6.40
CA ASP A 150 16.56 -11.35 6.51
C ASP A 150 17.16 -12.38 5.52
N GLY A 151 16.53 -12.60 4.35
CA GLY A 151 17.09 -13.40 3.26
C GLY A 151 16.99 -14.93 3.42
N TYR A 152 16.29 -15.43 4.45
CA TYR A 152 16.10 -16.86 4.68
C TYR A 152 14.67 -17.30 4.34
N TRP A 153 14.51 -18.09 3.28
CA TRP A 153 13.24 -18.72 2.95
C TRP A 153 12.94 -19.85 3.95
N LYS A 154 11.85 -19.71 4.72
CA LYS A 154 11.34 -20.78 5.59
C LYS A 154 10.04 -21.35 5.06
N GLU A 155 10.09 -22.57 4.53
CA GLU A 155 8.93 -23.25 3.92
C GLU A 155 7.80 -23.49 4.94
N ASP A 156 8.14 -23.88 6.17
CA ASP A 156 7.18 -24.21 7.24
C ASP A 156 6.78 -23.01 8.13
N PHE A 157 6.99 -21.79 7.65
CA PHE A 157 6.69 -20.60 8.44
C PHE A 157 5.21 -20.21 8.35
N ASP A 158 4.52 -20.37 9.48
CA ASP A 158 3.13 -19.94 9.68
C ASP A 158 3.09 -18.46 10.10
N TYR A 159 2.96 -17.57 9.12
CA TYR A 159 2.90 -16.12 9.32
C TYR A 159 1.64 -15.66 10.07
N THR A 160 0.58 -16.48 10.12
CA THR A 160 -0.66 -16.13 10.85
C THR A 160 -0.44 -16.06 12.36
N LYS A 161 0.61 -16.71 12.86
CA LYS A 161 1.01 -16.69 14.27
C LYS A 161 1.80 -15.43 14.65
N ILE A 162 2.23 -14.61 13.68
CA ILE A 162 2.87 -13.34 14.00
C ILE A 162 1.77 -12.31 14.29
N PRO A 163 1.82 -11.68 15.48
CA PRO A 163 0.89 -10.61 15.81
C PRO A 163 0.95 -9.45 14.80
N SER A 164 -0.21 -8.85 14.52
CA SER A 164 -0.34 -7.77 13.52
C SER A 164 0.58 -6.59 13.79
N GLU A 165 0.87 -6.23 15.06
CA GLU A 165 1.78 -5.15 15.43
C GLU A 165 3.23 -5.36 14.95
N LYS A 166 3.61 -6.60 14.65
CA LYS A 166 4.95 -6.95 14.17
C LYS A 166 5.03 -7.10 12.65
N ARG A 167 3.92 -7.36 11.98
CA ARG A 167 3.91 -7.64 10.53
C ARG A 167 3.20 -6.59 9.69
N VAL A 168 2.21 -5.88 10.22
CA VAL A 168 1.46 -4.84 9.51
C VAL A 168 1.85 -3.46 10.02
N VAL A 169 2.17 -2.56 9.10
CA VAL A 169 2.47 -1.16 9.38
C VAL A 169 1.52 -0.27 8.59
N LYS A 170 0.95 0.72 9.26
CA LYS A 170 0.26 1.87 8.66
C LYS A 170 1.13 3.10 8.87
N LEU A 171 1.73 3.56 7.78
CA LEU A 171 2.70 4.64 7.73
C LEU A 171 2.04 5.91 7.17
N LEU A 172 2.00 6.98 7.97
CA LEU A 172 1.69 8.31 7.47
C LEU A 172 2.94 8.87 6.76
N VAL A 173 2.82 9.14 5.45
CA VAL A 173 3.90 9.68 4.61
C VAL A 173 3.62 11.15 4.37
N ASN A 174 4.28 12.03 5.11
CA ASN A 174 4.24 13.47 4.87
C ASN A 174 5.21 13.81 3.74
N VAL A 175 4.74 14.46 2.69
CA VAL A 175 5.57 14.89 1.55
C VAL A 175 5.89 16.37 1.73
N GLU A 176 7.15 16.70 1.97
CA GLU A 176 7.56 18.08 2.29
C GLU A 176 7.47 19.03 1.08
N ASN A 177 7.60 18.47 -0.13
CA ASN A 177 7.51 19.18 -1.40
C ASN A 177 6.46 18.53 -2.32
N PRO A 178 5.16 18.59 -1.95
CA PRO A 178 4.10 17.88 -2.68
C PRO A 178 3.96 18.35 -4.14
N ASP A 179 4.43 19.56 -4.46
CA ASP A 179 4.45 20.08 -5.83
C ASP A 179 5.25 19.21 -6.82
N GLU A 180 6.23 18.43 -6.37
CA GLU A 180 6.93 17.45 -7.24
C GLU A 180 5.99 16.36 -7.78
N LEU A 181 4.90 16.07 -7.06
CA LEU A 181 3.85 15.17 -7.56
C LEU A 181 3.03 15.83 -8.68
N LYS A 182 2.92 17.16 -8.75
CA LYS A 182 2.27 17.84 -9.88
C LYS A 182 3.05 17.61 -11.17
N THR A 183 4.38 17.80 -11.11
CA THR A 183 5.31 17.52 -12.22
C THR A 183 5.25 16.08 -12.72
N PHE A 184 4.85 15.13 -11.88
CA PHE A 184 4.65 13.73 -12.24
C PHE A 184 3.33 13.45 -12.97
N LEU A 185 2.31 14.25 -12.67
CA LEU A 185 1.02 14.16 -13.34
C LEU A 185 1.07 14.77 -14.75
N ASP A 186 1.89 15.80 -14.94
CA ASP A 186 2.15 16.51 -16.20
C ASP A 186 2.91 15.67 -17.23
#